data_AF-A0A1T4W1R5-F1
#
_entry.id   AF-A0A1T4W1R5-F1
#
_cell.length_a   1.000
_cell.length_b   1.000
_cell.length_c   1.000
_cell.angle_alpha   90.00
_cell.angle_beta   90.00
_cell.angle_gamma   90.00
#
_symmetry.space_group_name_H-M   'P 1'
#
loop_
_entity.id
_entity.type
_entity.pdbx_description
1 polymer ?
#
loop_
_entity_poly.entity_id
_entity_poly.type
_entity_poly.pdbx_seq_one_letter_code
_entity_poly.pdbx_strand_id
1 'polypeptide(L)'
;MPIGLEAQQVRAIFFPKRKQFTFHRINMEYLIPLKSLQRESVYSLLDAGLRNNLRSIGAKDEIIFSLRPQLEGVAGRILAQGLRLAREREVLREQLAKQVQRGFQVYRAEVEADLANLKLSEALALERKTGYETVITAEYLLRDAVATNIKNYRAHFELAWIYLTVLESLAEAEHHFQIASRYALEQGDVLFAHFAKRHLADACYSQNKFGEAVEHSLAALSTVETDLESRYEHIRYLAAAGELETATQKLSALVSASPVYYVQAQAEPDFRQHADVRNMLFELRQQRVDRITHYVHTSWQNHPLARLALPDQIDPEFLFRQTFKQHIKVMAHLPYMTLTARENQIAALIVDDSQRRVLKELNTRSKSYEKASEKKRKRWLWVNKTGAMLLHAAAVLLLACVLFFAARYVADLAGFGTALAGSEAVMSLSLMVLPLLLAGLLLIGFIPKGAKRLFYKQLELDNTAKFISNLK
;
A
#
# COMPACT_ATOMS: atom_id res chain seq x y z
N MET A 1 -20.53 -2.62 16.58
CA MET A 1 -20.43 -1.29 17.23
C MET A 1 -19.09 -1.23 17.94
N PRO A 2 -18.30 -0.14 17.83
CA PRO A 2 -18.74 1.22 18.13
C PRO A 2 -18.64 2.16 16.92
N ILE A 3 -19.81 2.62 16.45
CA ILE A 3 -19.93 3.95 15.84
C ILE A 3 -20.24 4.83 17.04
N GLY A 4 -19.37 5.78 17.37
CA GLY A 4 -19.58 6.58 18.56
C GLY A 4 -18.49 7.60 18.79
N LEU A 5 -18.29 8.51 17.83
CA LEU A 5 -17.61 9.78 18.05
C LEU A 5 -18.12 10.82 17.03
N GLU A 6 -19.43 11.09 17.04
CA GLU A 6 -19.96 12.32 16.45
C GLU A 6 -20.97 12.98 17.40
N ALA A 7 -20.45 13.56 18.48
CA ALA A 7 -20.98 14.88 18.85
C ALA A 7 -20.39 15.86 17.84
N GLN A 8 -21.23 16.62 17.13
CA GLN A 8 -20.82 17.58 16.09
C GLN A 8 -19.74 18.58 16.58
N GLN A 9 -19.68 18.82 17.89
CA GLN A 9 -18.68 19.66 18.57
C GLN A 9 -17.27 19.06 18.54
N VAL A 10 -17.12 17.77 18.81
CA VAL A 10 -15.82 17.08 18.75
C VAL A 10 -15.26 17.16 17.33
N ARG A 11 -16.13 16.98 16.32
CA ARG A 11 -15.76 17.18 14.91
C ARG A 11 -15.34 18.62 14.60
N ALA A 12 -16.02 19.62 15.16
CA ALA A 12 -15.66 21.03 14.95
C ALA A 12 -14.28 21.38 15.53
N ILE A 13 -13.85 20.71 16.61
CA ILE A 13 -12.52 20.89 17.19
C ILE A 13 -11.42 20.27 16.31
N PHE A 14 -11.71 19.14 15.65
CA PHE A 14 -10.79 18.47 14.73
C PHE A 14 -10.72 19.11 13.35
N PHE A 15 -11.81 19.72 12.91
CA PHE A 15 -11.95 20.36 11.60
C PHE A 15 -12.51 21.78 11.77
N PRO A 16 -11.76 22.69 12.41
CA PRO A 16 -12.23 24.05 12.63
C PRO A 16 -12.40 24.73 11.28
N LYS A 17 -13.54 25.43 11.08
CA LYS A 17 -13.87 26.10 9.81
C LYS A 17 -12.76 27.04 9.34
N ARG A 18 -12.15 27.77 10.27
CA ARG A 18 -11.05 28.71 10.01
C ARG A 18 -9.79 28.07 9.43
N LYS A 19 -9.60 26.75 9.57
CA LYS A 19 -8.48 25.99 8.96
C LYS A 19 -8.92 25.18 7.74
N GLN A 20 -9.96 25.65 7.05
CA GLN A 20 -10.47 25.06 5.80
C GLN A 20 -10.82 23.57 5.93
N PHE A 21 -11.25 23.12 7.12
CA PHE A 21 -11.55 21.71 7.40
C PHE A 21 -10.38 20.74 7.18
N THR A 22 -9.15 21.22 7.25
CA THR A 22 -7.98 20.33 7.29
C THR A 22 -7.84 19.79 8.71
N PHE A 23 -7.58 18.48 8.83
CA PHE A 23 -7.35 17.86 10.13
C PHE A 23 -6.03 18.36 10.73
N HIS A 24 -6.09 18.92 11.95
CA HIS A 24 -4.92 19.35 12.72
C HIS A 24 -4.81 18.61 14.05
N ARG A 25 -3.69 17.91 14.24
CA ARG A 25 -3.46 16.96 15.32
C ARG A 25 -3.33 17.60 16.70
N ILE A 26 -2.83 18.85 16.78
CA ILE A 26 -2.50 19.53 18.04
C ILE A 26 -3.68 19.55 19.02
N ASN A 27 -4.91 19.66 18.51
CA ASN A 27 -6.12 19.69 19.33
C ASN A 27 -6.48 18.32 19.96
N MET A 28 -5.92 17.20 19.47
CA MET A 28 -6.19 15.87 20.02
C MET A 28 -5.57 15.64 21.39
N GLU A 29 -4.37 16.19 21.62
CA GLU A 29 -3.55 15.89 22.80
C GLU A 29 -4.27 16.29 24.09
N TYR A 30 -4.96 17.44 24.07
CA TYR A 30 -5.75 17.93 25.20
C TYR A 30 -7.15 17.32 25.30
N LEU A 31 -7.73 16.84 24.20
CA LEU A 31 -9.05 16.18 24.19
C LEU A 31 -9.04 14.79 24.80
N ILE A 32 -7.92 14.06 24.71
CA ILE A 32 -7.79 12.70 25.27
C ILE A 32 -8.22 12.62 26.73
N PRO A 33 -7.65 13.43 27.65
CA PRO A 33 -8.06 13.38 29.05
C PRO A 33 -9.52 13.84 29.26
N LEU A 34 -10.00 14.82 28.49
CA LEU A 34 -11.38 15.32 28.60
C LEU A 34 -12.44 14.29 28.21
N LYS A 35 -12.11 13.37 27.29
CA LYS A 35 -13.02 12.34 26.77
C LYS A 35 -12.65 10.92 27.19
N SER A 36 -11.61 10.76 27.98
CA SER A 36 -11.04 9.45 28.33
C SER A 36 -10.81 8.58 27.07
N LEU A 37 -10.28 9.19 26.00
CA LEU A 37 -10.13 8.53 24.71
C LEU A 37 -9.13 7.38 24.81
N GLN A 38 -9.55 6.20 24.36
CA GLN A 38 -8.69 5.04 24.22
C GLN A 38 -7.84 5.13 22.95
N ARG A 39 -6.73 4.38 22.89
CA ARG A 39 -5.82 4.35 21.73
C ARG A 39 -6.54 4.12 20.42
N GLU A 40 -7.50 3.20 20.41
CA GLU A 40 -8.30 2.86 19.22
C GLU A 40 -9.16 4.03 18.76
N SER A 41 -9.71 4.81 19.70
CA SER A 41 -10.49 6.02 19.39
C SER A 41 -9.59 7.12 18.81
N VAL A 42 -8.40 7.31 19.40
CA VAL A 42 -7.38 8.25 18.87
C VAL A 42 -6.96 7.84 17.46
N TYR A 43 -6.68 6.56 17.23
CA TYR A 43 -6.37 6.04 15.90
C TYR A 43 -7.51 6.29 14.90
N SER A 44 -8.75 5.99 15.29
CA SER A 44 -9.92 6.17 14.42
C SER A 44 -10.09 7.63 13.98
N LEU A 45 -9.89 8.58 14.90
CA LEU A 45 -9.93 10.02 14.61
C LEU A 45 -8.79 10.46 13.68
N LEU A 46 -7.57 9.97 13.90
CA LEU A 46 -6.42 10.23 13.02
C LEU A 46 -6.65 9.68 11.61
N ASP A 47 -7.13 8.43 11.52
CA ASP A 47 -7.45 7.76 10.26
C ASP A 47 -8.48 8.59 9.50
N ALA A 48 -9.61 8.93 10.14
CA ALA A 48 -10.67 9.76 9.56
C ALA A 48 -10.18 11.14 9.10
N GLY A 49 -9.36 11.81 9.93
CA GLY A 49 -8.74 13.10 9.62
C GLY A 49 -7.87 13.04 8.37
N LEU A 50 -6.99 12.05 8.30
CA LEU A 50 -6.14 11.83 7.13
C LEU A 50 -6.92 11.43 5.89
N ARG A 51 -8.00 10.64 6.04
CA ARG A 51 -8.89 10.33 4.90
C ARG A 51 -9.51 11.57 4.32
N ASN A 52 -10.03 12.47 5.16
CA ASN A 52 -10.63 13.72 4.70
C ASN A 52 -9.60 14.60 3.98
N ASN A 53 -8.40 14.70 4.56
CA ASN A 53 -7.27 15.43 3.96
C ASN A 53 -6.85 14.85 2.59
N LEU A 54 -6.84 13.52 2.43
CA LEU A 54 -6.54 12.85 1.17
C LEU A 54 -7.67 12.99 0.14
N ARG A 55 -8.92 12.88 0.56
CA ARG A 55 -10.09 13.07 -0.32
C ARG A 55 -10.14 14.49 -0.88
N SER A 56 -9.68 15.50 -0.13
CA SER A 56 -9.62 16.89 -0.61
C SER A 56 -8.63 17.10 -1.76
N ILE A 57 -7.68 16.18 -2.00
CA ILE A 57 -6.81 16.15 -3.19
C ILE A 57 -7.17 15.07 -4.21
N GLY A 58 -8.35 14.45 -4.09
CA GLY A 58 -8.77 13.38 -5.00
C GLY A 58 -7.91 12.11 -4.89
N ALA A 59 -7.17 11.93 -3.79
CA ALA A 59 -6.40 10.72 -3.56
C ALA A 59 -7.30 9.54 -3.17
N LYS A 60 -6.94 8.33 -3.62
CA LYS A 60 -7.71 7.12 -3.33
C LYS A 60 -7.51 6.66 -1.88
N ASP A 61 -8.58 6.15 -1.26
CA ASP A 61 -8.59 5.66 0.12
C ASP A 61 -7.60 4.51 0.39
N GLU A 62 -7.09 3.86 -0.66
CA GLU A 62 -6.11 2.75 -0.58
C GLU A 62 -4.77 3.16 0.05
N ILE A 63 -4.39 4.44 -0.01
CA ILE A 63 -3.16 4.97 0.60
C ILE A 63 -3.17 4.77 2.13
N ILE A 64 -4.33 4.86 2.78
CA ILE A 64 -4.44 4.83 4.24
C ILE A 64 -4.15 3.46 4.83
N PHE A 65 -4.53 2.38 4.15
CA PHE A 65 -4.21 1.02 4.62
C PHE A 65 -2.70 0.79 4.74
N SER A 66 -1.90 1.46 3.90
CA SER A 66 -0.44 1.39 3.98
C SER A 66 0.17 2.20 5.13
N LEU A 67 -0.59 3.12 5.74
CA LEU A 67 -0.16 4.00 6.83
C LEU A 67 -0.45 3.45 8.22
N ARG A 68 -1.24 2.38 8.34
CA ARG A 68 -1.79 1.90 9.61
C ARG A 68 -0.75 1.74 10.73
N PRO A 69 0.40 1.05 10.55
CA PRO A 69 1.38 0.88 11.64
C PRO A 69 1.93 2.20 12.17
N GLN A 70 2.15 3.17 11.28
CA GLN A 70 2.67 4.48 11.66
C GLN A 70 1.60 5.34 12.31
N LEU A 71 0.35 5.26 11.84
CA LEU A 71 -0.80 5.91 12.49
C LEU A 71 -1.05 5.34 13.89
N GLU A 72 -0.89 4.02 14.08
CA GLU A 72 -0.94 3.39 15.39
C GLU A 72 0.19 3.89 16.31
N GLY A 73 1.38 4.14 15.75
CA GLY A 73 2.50 4.75 16.46
C GLY A 73 2.26 6.21 16.84
N VAL A 74 1.70 7.00 15.92
CA VAL A 74 1.27 8.39 16.17
C VAL A 74 0.20 8.42 17.25
N ALA A 75 -0.86 7.61 17.13
CA ALA A 75 -1.92 7.48 18.11
C ALA A 75 -1.38 7.14 19.51
N GLY A 76 -0.39 6.24 19.58
CA GLY A 76 0.28 5.89 20.83
C GLY A 76 1.00 7.08 21.48
N ARG A 77 1.70 7.91 20.70
CA ARG A 77 2.37 9.11 21.21
C ARG A 77 1.38 10.17 21.69
N ILE A 78 0.31 10.43 20.94
CA ILE A 78 -0.73 11.39 21.35
C ILE A 78 -1.39 10.90 22.65
N LEU A 79 -1.73 9.61 22.73
CA LEU A 79 -2.28 9.01 23.95
C LEU A 79 -1.34 9.19 25.14
N ALA A 80 -0.05 8.90 24.99
CA ALA A 80 0.94 9.07 26.05
C ALA A 80 1.02 10.53 26.52
N GLN A 81 0.99 11.50 25.60
CA GLN A 81 0.95 12.92 25.93
C GLN A 81 -0.32 13.30 26.72
N GLY A 82 -1.50 12.84 26.26
CA GLY A 82 -2.77 13.08 26.95
C GLY A 82 -2.82 12.47 28.35
N LEU A 83 -2.31 11.25 28.52
CA LEU A 83 -2.20 10.58 29.82
C LEU A 83 -1.21 11.30 30.75
N ARG A 84 -0.12 11.85 30.20
CA ARG A 84 0.83 12.66 30.97
C ARG A 84 0.16 13.92 31.53
N LEU A 85 -0.59 14.64 30.70
CA LEU A 85 -1.34 15.84 31.10
C LEU A 85 -2.36 15.53 32.21
N ALA A 86 -3.07 14.40 32.10
CA ALA A 86 -4.00 13.94 33.14
C ALA A 86 -3.28 13.70 34.48
N ARG A 87 -2.17 12.96 34.44
CA ARG A 87 -1.38 12.63 35.62
C ARG A 87 -0.77 13.88 36.28
N GLU A 88 -0.21 14.79 35.49
CA GLU A 88 0.33 16.05 35.99
C GLU A 88 -0.74 16.88 36.72
N ARG A 89 -1.98 16.88 36.21
CA ARG A 89 -3.11 17.54 36.87
C ARG A 89 -3.45 16.89 38.21
N GLU A 90 -3.50 15.56 38.28
CA GLU A 90 -3.74 14.84 39.54
C GLU A 90 -2.66 15.11 40.59
N VAL A 91 -1.38 15.07 40.20
CA VAL A 91 -0.27 15.38 41.11
C VAL A 91 -0.38 16.80 41.66
N LEU A 92 -0.72 17.78 40.82
CA LEU A 92 -0.91 19.16 41.26
C LEU A 92 -2.06 19.28 42.27
N ARG A 93 -3.20 18.62 42.01
CA ARG A 93 -4.33 18.56 42.95
C ARG A 93 -3.92 17.98 44.30
N GLU A 94 -3.18 16.87 44.30
CA GLU A 94 -2.68 16.28 45.53
C GLU A 94 -1.73 17.21 46.30
N GLN A 95 -0.84 17.91 45.58
CA GLN A 95 0.08 18.86 46.18
C GLN A 95 -0.65 20.05 46.81
N LEU A 96 -1.65 20.60 46.12
CA LEU A 96 -2.48 21.70 46.60
C LEU A 96 -3.34 21.29 47.79
N ALA A 97 -3.94 20.09 47.75
CA ALA A 97 -4.69 19.52 48.86
C ALA A 97 -3.82 19.30 50.11
N LYS A 98 -2.52 19.00 49.93
CA LYS A 98 -1.54 18.90 51.03
C LYS A 98 -1.07 20.28 51.51
N GLN A 99 -1.20 21.31 50.69
CA GLN A 99 -0.69 22.67 50.93
C GLN A 99 -1.80 23.70 51.19
N VAL A 100 -2.87 23.33 51.91
CA VAL A 100 -3.94 24.25 52.34
C VAL A 100 -3.40 25.52 53.05
N GLN A 101 -2.14 25.50 53.51
CA GLN A 101 -1.40 26.67 54.01
C GLN A 101 -1.01 27.73 52.95
N ARG A 102 -1.10 27.47 51.64
CA ARG A 102 -0.80 28.45 50.56
C ARG A 102 -1.88 29.53 50.36
N GLY A 103 -2.96 29.48 51.15
CA GLY A 103 -4.06 30.44 51.12
C GLY A 103 -5.29 29.91 50.38
N PHE A 104 -6.46 30.11 50.99
CA PHE A 104 -7.76 29.64 50.49
C PHE A 104 -8.04 30.05 49.03
N GLN A 105 -7.51 31.18 48.58
CA GLN A 105 -7.67 31.68 47.21
C GLN A 105 -7.02 30.77 46.15
N VAL A 106 -5.81 30.25 46.40
CA VAL A 106 -5.13 29.35 45.45
C VAL A 106 -5.90 28.03 45.34
N TYR A 107 -6.33 27.50 46.47
CA TYR A 107 -7.15 26.29 46.51
C TYR A 107 -8.49 26.48 45.77
N ARG A 108 -9.19 27.60 46.04
CA ARG A 108 -10.46 27.93 45.38
C ARG A 108 -10.32 28.01 43.85
N ALA A 109 -9.32 28.72 43.35
CA ALA A 109 -9.08 28.88 41.92
C ALA A 109 -8.87 27.53 41.21
N GLU A 110 -8.22 26.58 41.88
CA GLU A 110 -7.95 25.26 41.32
C GLU A 110 -9.20 24.37 41.32
N VAL A 111 -10.03 24.47 42.37
CA VAL A 111 -11.35 23.82 42.40
C VAL A 111 -12.25 24.35 41.29
N GLU A 112 -12.23 25.65 41.02
CA GLU A 112 -13.00 26.26 39.93
C GLU A 112 -12.50 25.80 38.55
N ALA A 113 -11.19 25.74 38.33
CA ALA A 113 -10.61 25.20 37.10
C ALA A 113 -10.94 23.70 36.90
N ASP A 114 -10.98 22.93 37.99
CA ASP A 114 -11.36 21.52 37.95
C ASP A 114 -12.84 21.32 37.62
N LEU A 115 -13.72 22.15 38.20
CA LEU A 115 -15.13 22.15 37.86
C LEU A 115 -15.35 22.55 36.41
N ALA A 116 -14.60 23.54 35.92
CA ALA A 116 -14.64 23.94 34.51
C ALA A 116 -14.25 22.78 33.58
N ASN A 117 -13.19 22.03 33.90
CA ASN A 117 -12.81 20.83 33.15
C ASN A 117 -13.92 19.78 33.09
N LEU A 118 -14.60 19.54 34.22
CA LEU A 118 -15.73 18.63 34.26
C LEU A 118 -16.85 19.13 33.33
N LYS A 119 -17.15 20.43 33.38
CA LYS A 119 -18.12 21.07 32.48
C LYS A 119 -17.70 20.97 31.01
N LEU A 120 -16.42 21.11 30.67
CA LEU A 120 -15.96 20.87 29.31
C LEU A 120 -16.14 19.42 28.88
N SER A 121 -15.82 18.46 29.75
CA SER A 121 -16.03 17.03 29.47
C SER A 121 -17.51 16.71 29.21
N GLU A 122 -18.40 17.24 30.06
CA GLU A 122 -19.86 17.18 29.90
C GLU A 122 -20.29 17.83 28.59
N ALA A 123 -19.85 19.06 28.32
CA ALA A 123 -20.20 19.82 27.14
C ALA A 123 -19.95 19.03 25.86
N LEU A 124 -18.77 18.44 25.75
CA LEU A 124 -18.36 17.66 24.58
C LEU A 124 -19.21 16.38 24.39
N ALA A 125 -20.00 15.95 25.39
CA ALA A 125 -20.90 14.79 25.34
C ALA A 125 -22.34 15.16 24.97
N LEU A 126 -22.67 16.45 25.01
CA LEU A 126 -24.04 16.96 24.84
C LEU A 126 -24.31 17.41 23.39
N GLU A 127 -25.60 17.60 23.09
CA GLU A 127 -26.06 18.18 21.83
C GLU A 127 -25.67 19.66 21.72
N ARG A 128 -25.69 20.20 20.49
CA ARG A 128 -25.00 21.46 20.15
C ARG A 128 -25.40 22.67 21.02
N LYS A 129 -26.69 22.82 21.35
CA LYS A 129 -27.19 23.96 22.13
C LYS A 129 -26.84 23.84 23.61
N THR A 130 -27.16 22.69 24.22
CA THR A 130 -26.87 22.42 25.64
C THR A 130 -25.37 22.35 25.90
N GLY A 131 -24.59 21.77 25.00
CA GLY A 131 -23.13 21.77 25.14
C GLY A 131 -22.51 23.18 25.03
N TYR A 132 -23.08 24.10 24.24
CA TYR A 132 -22.59 25.48 24.18
C TYR A 132 -22.82 26.22 25.51
N GLU A 133 -24.00 26.08 26.12
CA GLU A 133 -24.30 26.65 27.45
C GLU A 133 -23.34 26.11 28.53
N THR A 134 -23.01 24.82 28.46
CA THR A 134 -22.02 24.21 29.36
C THR A 134 -20.60 24.75 29.12
N VAL A 135 -20.21 25.07 27.88
CA VAL A 135 -18.92 25.73 27.57
C VAL A 135 -18.86 27.14 28.14
N ILE A 136 -19.93 27.92 28.03
CA ILE A 136 -20.00 29.27 28.63
C ILE A 136 -19.89 29.19 30.16
N THR A 137 -20.48 28.17 30.78
CA THR A 137 -20.32 27.92 32.22
C THR A 137 -18.86 27.60 32.57
N ALA A 138 -18.18 26.76 31.77
CA ALA A 138 -16.76 26.48 31.97
C ALA A 138 -15.88 27.74 31.78
N GLU A 139 -16.17 28.57 30.78
CA GLU A 139 -15.50 29.85 30.58
C GLU A 139 -15.65 30.76 31.81
N TYR A 140 -16.86 30.91 32.34
CA TYR A 140 -17.12 31.71 33.54
C TYR A 140 -16.29 31.23 34.74
N LEU A 141 -16.29 29.92 35.00
CA LEU A 141 -15.51 29.31 36.10
C LEU A 141 -14.00 29.53 35.92
N LEU A 142 -13.49 29.41 34.69
CA LEU A 142 -12.07 29.67 34.40
C LEU A 142 -11.70 31.14 34.56
N ARG A 143 -12.61 32.06 34.20
CA ARG A 143 -12.42 33.50 34.41
C ARG A 143 -12.37 33.85 35.90
N ASP A 144 -13.21 33.24 36.72
CA ASP A 144 -13.17 33.40 38.18
C ASP A 144 -11.89 32.80 38.78
N ALA A 145 -11.46 31.63 38.29
CA ALA A 145 -10.22 30.98 38.70
C ALA A 145 -8.98 31.86 38.43
N VAL A 146 -8.86 32.43 37.23
CA VAL A 146 -7.72 33.31 36.89
C VAL A 146 -7.80 34.67 37.56
N ALA A 147 -9.01 35.17 37.87
CA ALA A 147 -9.18 36.39 38.66
C ALA A 147 -8.75 36.17 40.12
N THR A 148 -9.06 35.00 40.67
CA THR A 148 -8.70 34.61 42.04
C THR A 148 -7.21 34.28 42.16
N ASN A 149 -6.61 33.65 41.14
CA ASN A 149 -5.19 33.37 41.07
C ASN A 149 -4.65 33.60 39.65
N ILE A 150 -4.12 34.80 39.41
CA ILE A 150 -3.54 35.18 38.10
C ILE A 150 -2.34 34.32 37.67
N LYS A 151 -1.71 33.60 38.63
CA LYS A 151 -0.60 32.69 38.34
C LYS A 151 -1.07 31.26 38.05
N ASN A 152 -2.37 30.99 38.01
CA ASN A 152 -2.90 29.68 37.62
C ASN A 152 -2.72 29.48 36.11
N TYR A 153 -1.53 29.02 35.71
CA TYR A 153 -1.16 28.82 34.32
C TYR A 153 -2.00 27.74 33.63
N ARG A 154 -2.56 26.78 34.39
CA ARG A 154 -3.45 25.74 33.85
C ARG A 154 -4.79 26.36 33.50
N ALA A 155 -5.44 27.08 34.42
CA ALA A 155 -6.69 27.78 34.12
C ALA A 155 -6.55 28.73 32.91
N HIS A 156 -5.41 29.45 32.81
CA HIS A 156 -5.10 30.22 31.61
C HIS A 156 -5.00 29.37 30.34
N PHE A 157 -4.31 28.23 30.37
CA PHE A 157 -4.24 27.33 29.22
C PHE A 157 -5.63 26.84 28.78
N GLU A 158 -6.48 26.45 29.73
CA GLU A 158 -7.81 25.91 29.43
C GLU A 158 -8.72 26.97 28.83
N LEU A 159 -8.68 28.17 29.41
CA LEU A 159 -9.41 29.31 28.90
C LEU A 159 -8.95 29.65 27.46
N ALA A 160 -7.62 29.68 27.24
CA ALA A 160 -7.05 29.87 25.92
C ALA A 160 -7.46 28.79 24.92
N TRP A 161 -7.50 27.53 25.35
CA TRP A 161 -7.88 26.40 24.52
C TRP A 161 -9.35 26.45 24.12
N ILE A 162 -10.26 26.82 25.02
CA ILE A 162 -11.68 27.02 24.71
C ILE A 162 -11.84 28.19 23.72
N TYR A 163 -11.14 29.31 23.95
CA TYR A 163 -11.17 30.45 23.04
C TYR A 163 -10.64 30.10 21.66
N LEU A 164 -9.57 29.33 21.58
CA LEU A 164 -9.05 28.86 20.31
C LEU A 164 -10.04 27.91 19.64
N THR A 165 -10.53 26.88 20.34
CA THR A 165 -11.17 25.72 19.68
C THR A 165 -12.69 25.79 19.58
N VAL A 166 -13.36 26.47 20.52
CA VAL A 166 -14.82 26.46 20.64
C VAL A 166 -15.44 27.83 20.46
N LEU A 167 -14.93 28.84 21.18
CA LEU A 167 -15.51 30.20 21.18
C LEU A 167 -14.95 31.08 20.05
N GLU A 168 -13.90 30.63 19.36
CA GLU A 168 -13.28 31.30 18.22
C GLU A 168 -12.78 32.73 18.50
N SER A 169 -12.36 32.99 19.74
CA SER A 169 -11.83 34.27 20.21
C SER A 169 -10.29 34.27 20.18
N LEU A 170 -9.70 34.54 19.02
CA LEU A 170 -8.28 34.27 18.79
C LEU A 170 -7.33 35.17 19.60
N ALA A 171 -7.67 36.44 19.79
CA ALA A 171 -6.84 37.38 20.55
C ALA A 171 -6.77 37.01 22.04
N GLU A 172 -7.90 36.59 22.61
CA GLU A 172 -8.02 36.11 23.98
C GLU A 172 -7.29 34.77 24.15
N ALA A 173 -7.35 33.90 23.14
CA ALA A 173 -6.58 32.66 23.13
C ALA A 173 -5.07 32.93 23.18
N GLU A 174 -4.57 33.81 22.33
CA GLU A 174 -3.15 34.22 22.33
C GLU A 174 -2.74 34.78 23.70
N HIS A 175 -3.51 35.74 24.22
CA HIS A 175 -3.24 36.37 25.51
C HIS A 175 -3.09 35.34 26.64
N HIS A 176 -4.05 34.43 26.75
CA HIS A 176 -4.04 33.44 27.82
C HIS A 176 -2.99 32.33 27.61
N PHE A 177 -2.70 31.90 26.37
CA PHE A 177 -1.59 30.97 26.12
C PHE A 177 -0.24 31.60 26.45
N GLN A 178 -0.06 32.89 26.18
CA GLN A 178 1.15 33.62 26.53
C GLN A 178 1.35 33.62 28.06
N ILE A 179 0.30 33.93 28.81
CA ILE A 179 0.32 33.90 30.28
C ILE A 179 0.60 32.48 30.80
N ALA A 180 -0.10 31.47 30.26
CA ALA A 180 0.07 30.08 30.63
C ALA A 180 1.53 29.62 30.45
N SER A 181 2.11 29.89 29.27
CA SER A 181 3.50 29.50 28.98
C SER A 181 4.50 30.18 29.93
N ARG A 182 4.30 31.48 30.23
CA ARG A 182 5.17 32.25 31.13
C ARG A 182 5.11 31.71 32.56
N TYR A 183 3.91 31.58 33.13
CA TYR A 183 3.78 31.17 34.53
C TYR A 183 4.08 29.69 34.76
N ALA A 184 3.85 28.83 33.78
CA ALA A 184 4.33 27.44 33.85
C ALA A 184 5.85 27.40 33.97
N LEU A 185 6.57 28.21 33.18
CA LEU A 185 8.03 28.30 33.22
C LEU A 185 8.53 28.88 34.56
N GLU A 186 7.92 29.97 35.05
CA GLU A 186 8.25 30.58 36.35
C GLU A 186 8.07 29.59 37.52
N GLN A 187 7.14 28.65 37.40
CA GLN A 187 6.84 27.63 38.41
C GLN A 187 7.62 26.32 38.20
N GLY A 188 8.51 26.26 37.20
CA GLY A 188 9.37 25.11 36.93
C GLY A 188 8.72 23.99 36.09
N ASP A 189 7.49 24.17 35.60
CA ASP A 189 6.82 23.22 34.70
C ASP A 189 7.22 23.50 33.23
N VAL A 190 8.47 23.18 32.91
CA VAL A 190 9.08 23.44 31.60
C VAL A 190 8.33 22.70 30.48
N LEU A 191 7.94 21.44 30.71
CA LEU A 191 7.24 20.63 29.70
C LEU A 191 5.86 21.21 29.38
N PHE A 192 5.11 21.67 30.39
CA PHE A 192 3.83 22.32 30.16
C PHE A 192 4.00 23.69 29.51
N ALA A 193 5.03 24.46 29.88
CA ALA A 193 5.34 25.73 29.25
C ALA A 193 5.55 25.58 27.73
N HIS A 194 6.29 24.55 27.30
CA HIS A 194 6.46 24.25 25.87
C HIS A 194 5.17 23.78 25.20
N PHE A 195 4.38 22.95 25.89
CA PHE A 195 3.07 22.53 25.41
C PHE A 195 2.12 23.72 25.17
N ALA A 196 2.08 24.67 26.12
CA ALA A 196 1.36 25.93 25.99
C ALA A 196 1.92 26.81 24.87
N LYS A 197 3.25 26.88 24.73
CA LYS A 197 3.92 27.65 23.65
C LYS A 197 3.60 27.10 22.26
N ARG A 198 3.44 25.78 22.12
CA ARG A 198 3.02 25.13 20.87
C ARG A 198 1.61 25.55 20.45
N HIS A 199 0.69 25.63 21.42
CA HIS A 199 -0.68 26.13 21.18
C HIS A 199 -0.73 27.64 20.94
N LEU A 200 0.14 28.41 21.59
CA LEU A 200 0.33 29.83 21.31
C LEU A 200 0.72 30.05 19.84
N ALA A 201 1.68 29.27 19.32
CA ALA A 201 2.07 29.33 17.92
C ALA A 201 0.87 29.06 16.97
N ASP A 202 0.03 28.09 17.30
CA ASP A 202 -1.19 27.78 16.53
C ASP A 202 -2.26 28.89 16.60
N ALA A 203 -2.35 29.60 17.72
CA ALA A 203 -3.20 30.78 17.88
C ALA A 203 -2.68 31.97 17.05
N CYS A 204 -1.38 32.25 17.06
CA CYS A 204 -0.75 33.26 16.21
C CYS A 204 -0.95 32.93 14.71
N TYR A 205 -0.72 31.67 14.34
CA TYR A 205 -0.98 31.20 12.98
C TYR A 205 -2.43 31.42 12.55
N SER A 206 -3.40 31.11 13.43
CA SER A 206 -4.83 31.32 13.17
C SER A 206 -5.20 32.80 12.98
N GLN A 207 -4.36 33.73 13.46
CA GLN A 207 -4.50 35.18 13.28
C GLN A 207 -3.69 35.74 12.11
N ASN A 208 -3.05 34.89 11.30
CA ASN A 208 -2.12 35.26 10.24
C ASN A 208 -0.84 35.97 10.75
N LYS A 209 -0.51 35.85 12.05
CA LYS A 209 0.75 36.32 12.64
C LYS A 209 1.84 35.26 12.45
N PHE A 210 2.21 34.99 11.19
CA PHE A 210 3.05 33.85 10.85
C PHE A 210 4.47 33.93 11.42
N GLY A 211 5.08 35.11 11.46
CA GLY A 211 6.40 35.30 12.08
C GLY A 211 6.42 34.93 13.56
N GLU A 212 5.44 35.40 14.33
CA GLU A 212 5.30 35.06 15.76
C GLU A 212 5.04 33.56 15.97
N ALA A 213 4.25 32.93 15.07
CA ALA A 213 4.04 31.48 15.09
C ALA A 213 5.35 30.70 14.89
N VAL A 214 6.23 31.15 13.99
CA VAL A 214 7.56 30.57 13.78
C VAL A 214 8.42 30.71 15.03
N GLU A 215 8.49 31.90 15.63
CA GLU A 215 9.28 32.14 16.85
C GLU A 215 8.81 31.27 18.02
N HIS A 216 7.51 31.22 18.25
CA HIS A 216 6.93 30.44 19.36
C HIS A 216 7.06 28.94 19.16
N SER A 217 6.91 28.44 17.94
CA SER A 217 7.13 27.02 17.63
C SER A 217 8.60 26.61 17.74
N LEU A 218 9.53 27.48 17.32
CA LEU A 218 10.97 27.24 17.47
C LEU A 218 11.37 27.16 18.95
N ALA A 219 10.87 28.09 19.78
CA ALA A 219 11.10 28.08 21.22
C ALA A 219 10.51 26.85 21.93
N ALA A 220 9.47 26.23 21.36
CA ALA A 220 8.93 24.96 21.86
C ALA A 220 9.78 23.75 21.45
N LEU A 221 10.51 23.84 20.32
CA LEU A 221 11.34 22.75 19.78
C LEU A 221 12.70 22.60 20.46
N SER A 222 13.30 23.70 20.93
CA SER A 222 14.67 23.74 21.46
C SER A 222 14.92 22.85 22.69
N THR A 223 13.89 22.27 23.28
CA THR A 223 13.95 21.43 24.49
C THR A 223 13.38 20.02 24.30
N VAL A 224 12.65 19.77 23.21
CA VAL A 224 12.00 18.47 22.92
C VAL A 224 12.38 18.04 21.49
N GLU A 225 13.69 17.95 21.25
CA GLU A 225 14.22 17.72 19.90
C GLU A 225 13.66 16.46 19.22
N THR A 226 13.19 15.46 19.95
CA THR A 226 12.72 14.18 19.37
C THR A 226 11.28 14.19 18.87
N ASP A 227 10.49 15.25 19.12
CA ASP A 227 9.09 15.26 18.66
C ASP A 227 8.96 15.65 17.19
N LEU A 228 8.79 14.64 16.34
CA LEU A 228 8.59 14.80 14.90
C LEU A 228 7.34 15.61 14.57
N GLU A 229 6.32 15.65 15.44
CA GLU A 229 5.11 16.44 15.16
C GLU A 229 5.35 17.92 15.37
N SER A 230 5.93 18.30 16.52
CA SER A 230 6.32 19.69 16.77
C SER A 230 7.20 20.23 15.63
N ARG A 231 8.05 19.38 15.05
CA ARG A 231 8.86 19.71 13.87
C ARG A 231 8.00 19.95 12.64
N TYR A 232 7.01 19.08 12.37
CA TYR A 232 6.07 19.24 11.27
C TYR A 232 5.26 20.55 11.39
N GLU A 233 4.74 20.85 12.58
CA GLU A 233 4.00 22.08 12.87
C GLU A 233 4.86 23.32 12.62
N HIS A 234 6.10 23.34 13.11
CA HIS A 234 7.05 24.42 12.86
C HIS A 234 7.36 24.60 11.35
N ILE A 235 7.58 23.51 10.62
CA ILE A 235 7.81 23.54 9.17
C ILE A 235 6.61 24.14 8.43
N ARG A 236 5.38 23.82 8.87
CA ARG A 236 4.18 24.44 8.32
C ARG A 236 4.16 25.95 8.55
N TYR A 237 4.50 26.39 9.76
CA TYR A 237 4.57 27.82 10.07
C TYR A 237 5.65 28.55 9.28
N LEU A 238 6.81 27.92 9.05
CA LEU A 238 7.85 28.46 8.16
C LEU A 238 7.32 28.67 6.74
N ALA A 239 6.59 27.69 6.19
CA ALA A 239 6.01 27.82 4.86
C ALA A 239 4.98 28.95 4.80
N ALA A 240 4.10 29.05 5.80
CA ALA A 240 3.11 30.12 5.89
C ALA A 240 3.74 31.52 6.05
N ALA A 241 4.88 31.60 6.74
CA ALA A 241 5.67 32.84 6.87
C ALA A 241 6.45 33.21 5.58
N GLY A 242 6.47 32.34 4.57
CA GLY A 242 7.21 32.56 3.32
C GLY A 242 8.66 32.09 3.35
N GLU A 243 9.13 31.45 4.43
CA GLU A 243 10.47 30.88 4.57
C GLU A 243 10.60 29.51 3.85
N LEU A 244 10.25 29.50 2.57
CA LEU A 244 10.01 28.27 1.79
C LEU A 244 11.24 27.39 1.61
N GLU A 245 12.43 27.99 1.43
CA GLU A 245 13.67 27.24 1.26
C GLU A 245 13.96 26.40 2.51
N THR A 246 13.92 27.04 3.69
CA THR A 246 14.15 26.39 4.97
C THR A 246 13.05 25.38 5.30
N ALA A 247 11.79 25.72 5.03
CA ALA A 247 10.67 24.80 5.20
C ALA A 247 10.83 23.55 4.34
N THR A 248 11.19 23.70 3.06
CA THR A 248 11.37 22.59 2.11
C THR A 248 12.51 21.67 2.52
N GLN A 249 13.65 22.24 2.91
CA GLN A 249 14.81 21.47 3.38
C GLN A 249 14.48 20.66 4.64
N LYS A 250 13.86 21.30 5.64
CA LYS A 250 13.45 20.64 6.88
C LYS A 250 12.37 19.58 6.65
N LEU A 251 11.42 19.84 5.74
CA LEU A 251 10.38 18.89 5.37
C LEU A 251 10.98 17.63 4.72
N SER A 252 11.93 17.80 3.80
CA SER A 252 12.62 16.68 3.16
C SER A 252 13.32 15.77 4.18
N ALA A 253 14.01 16.37 5.16
CA ALA A 253 14.63 15.64 6.27
C ALA A 253 13.58 14.91 7.13
N LEU A 254 12.46 15.57 7.44
CA LEU A 254 11.37 15.00 8.23
C LEU A 254 10.68 13.81 7.53
N VAL A 255 10.41 13.93 6.23
CA VAL A 255 9.83 12.86 5.40
C VAL A 255 10.78 11.65 5.34
N SER A 256 12.09 11.91 5.29
CA SER A 256 13.10 10.86 5.32
C SER A 256 13.13 10.12 6.66
N ALA A 257 12.89 10.81 7.77
CA ALA A 257 12.78 10.21 9.10
C ALA A 257 11.45 9.45 9.30
N SER A 258 10.33 9.98 8.77
CA SER A 258 9.04 9.31 8.81
C SER A 258 8.21 9.61 7.56
N PRO A 259 7.98 8.58 6.72
CA PRO A 259 7.24 8.77 5.47
C PRO A 259 5.76 9.19 5.63
N VAL A 260 5.17 9.12 6.83
CA VAL A 260 3.81 9.64 7.11
C VAL A 260 3.67 11.12 6.77
N TYR A 261 4.72 11.90 7.03
CA TYR A 261 4.72 13.34 6.77
C TYR A 261 4.70 13.66 5.28
N TYR A 262 5.04 12.70 4.40
CA TYR A 262 4.82 12.84 2.96
C TYR A 262 3.35 13.01 2.64
N VAL A 263 2.51 12.15 3.23
CA VAL A 263 1.06 12.13 2.98
C VAL A 263 0.40 13.35 3.60
N GLN A 264 0.81 13.73 4.82
CA GLN A 264 0.32 14.95 5.44
C GLN A 264 0.72 16.18 4.63
N ALA A 265 1.96 16.25 4.14
CA ALA A 265 2.43 17.39 3.38
C ALA A 265 1.73 17.56 2.03
N GLN A 266 1.38 16.45 1.36
CA GLN A 266 0.54 16.51 0.16
C GLN A 266 -0.82 17.14 0.44
N ALA A 267 -1.31 17.02 1.67
CA ALA A 267 -2.62 17.48 2.06
C ALA A 267 -2.68 18.88 2.69
N GLU A 268 -1.53 19.44 3.05
CA GLU A 268 -1.40 20.70 3.77
C GLU A 268 -1.58 21.91 2.85
N PRO A 269 -2.58 22.80 3.08
CA PRO A 269 -2.78 24.00 2.28
C PRO A 269 -1.53 24.87 2.11
N ASP A 270 -0.76 25.05 3.20
CA ASP A 270 0.46 25.86 3.20
C ASP A 270 1.59 25.24 2.39
N PHE A 271 1.52 23.96 2.01
CA PHE A 271 2.52 23.34 1.14
C PHE A 271 2.02 23.18 -0.30
N ARG A 272 0.72 22.90 -0.47
CA ARG A 272 0.09 22.70 -1.78
C ARG A 272 0.22 23.91 -2.71
N GLN A 273 0.24 25.11 -2.14
CA GLN A 273 0.32 26.36 -2.90
C GLN A 273 1.72 26.62 -3.48
N HIS A 274 2.77 25.98 -2.95
CA HIS A 274 4.14 26.24 -3.36
C HIS A 274 4.67 25.16 -4.31
N ALA A 275 5.20 25.59 -5.46
CA ALA A 275 5.77 24.70 -6.46
C ALA A 275 6.99 23.93 -5.92
N ASP A 276 7.85 24.59 -5.15
CA ASP A 276 9.10 24.00 -4.63
C ASP A 276 8.85 22.81 -3.72
N VAL A 277 7.86 22.93 -2.81
CA VAL A 277 7.49 21.82 -1.93
C VAL A 277 6.92 20.64 -2.73
N ARG A 278 6.07 20.92 -3.74
CA ARG A 278 5.52 19.87 -4.62
C ARG A 278 6.61 19.18 -5.43
N ASN A 279 7.56 19.94 -5.96
CA ASN A 279 8.71 19.42 -6.71
C ASN A 279 9.58 18.56 -5.79
N MET A 280 9.88 19.00 -4.57
CA MET A 280 10.63 18.23 -3.59
C MET A 280 9.92 16.90 -3.24
N LEU A 281 8.60 16.91 -3.02
CA LEU A 281 7.83 15.68 -2.78
C LEU A 281 7.82 14.76 -4.01
N PHE A 282 7.81 15.31 -5.21
CA PHE A 282 7.93 14.52 -6.44
C PHE A 282 9.34 13.90 -6.56
N GLU A 283 10.39 14.67 -6.30
CA GLU A 283 11.78 14.22 -6.34
C GLU A 283 12.06 13.12 -5.32
N LEU A 284 11.60 13.27 -4.07
CA LEU A 284 11.74 12.22 -3.05
C LEU A 284 11.10 10.90 -3.51
N ARG A 285 9.93 10.98 -4.13
CA ARG A 285 9.26 9.81 -4.71
C ARG A 285 10.07 9.23 -5.87
N GLN A 286 10.55 10.07 -6.77
CA GLN A 286 11.34 9.63 -7.91
C GLN A 286 12.62 8.94 -7.47
N GLN A 287 13.34 9.49 -6.48
CA GLN A 287 14.53 8.87 -5.89
C GLN A 287 14.24 7.48 -5.30
N ARG A 288 13.05 7.25 -4.71
CA ARG A 288 12.65 5.89 -4.25
C ARG A 288 12.44 4.95 -5.44
N VAL A 289 11.76 5.40 -6.49
CA VAL A 289 11.55 4.60 -7.71
C VAL A 289 12.89 4.28 -8.39
N ASP A 290 13.80 5.24 -8.44
CA ASP A 290 15.13 5.08 -9.06
C ASP A 290 15.98 4.08 -8.28
N ARG A 291 15.94 4.10 -6.94
CA ARG A 291 16.62 3.07 -6.13
C ARG A 291 16.04 1.67 -6.34
N ILE A 292 14.71 1.53 -6.35
CA ILE A 292 14.07 0.23 -6.65
C ILE A 292 14.49 -0.23 -8.04
N THR A 293 14.43 0.66 -9.03
CA THR A 293 14.85 0.40 -10.42
C THR A 293 16.29 -0.07 -10.49
N HIS A 294 17.19 0.63 -9.81
CA HIS A 294 18.61 0.29 -9.73
C HIS A 294 18.80 -1.10 -9.10
N TYR A 295 18.16 -1.39 -7.97
CA TYR A 295 18.24 -2.70 -7.34
C TYR A 295 17.73 -3.81 -8.26
N VAL A 296 16.56 -3.62 -8.90
CA VAL A 296 15.99 -4.60 -9.84
C VAL A 296 16.97 -4.90 -10.98
N HIS A 297 17.55 -3.87 -11.61
CA HIS A 297 18.51 -4.06 -12.69
C HIS A 297 19.77 -4.79 -12.22
N THR A 298 20.35 -4.38 -11.09
CA THR A 298 21.54 -5.01 -10.51
C THR A 298 21.27 -6.46 -10.14
N SER A 299 20.13 -6.74 -9.49
CA SER A 299 19.70 -8.10 -9.14
C SER A 299 19.48 -8.96 -10.38
N TRP A 300 18.87 -8.41 -11.44
CA TRP A 300 18.67 -9.14 -12.70
C TRP A 300 19.99 -9.42 -13.42
N GLN A 301 20.90 -8.45 -13.54
CA GLN A 301 22.21 -8.64 -14.17
C GLN A 301 23.08 -9.70 -13.48
N ASN A 302 22.88 -9.88 -12.18
CA ASN A 302 23.52 -10.91 -11.36
C ASN A 302 22.72 -12.21 -11.31
N HIS A 303 21.49 -12.22 -11.82
CA HIS A 303 20.64 -13.40 -11.83
C HIS A 303 21.17 -14.43 -12.85
N PRO A 304 21.18 -15.74 -12.53
CA PRO A 304 21.67 -16.78 -13.43
C PRO A 304 21.01 -16.76 -14.82
N LEU A 305 19.71 -16.40 -14.88
CA LEU A 305 18.95 -16.34 -16.13
C LEU A 305 19.38 -15.24 -17.09
N ALA A 306 19.93 -14.13 -16.60
CA ALA A 306 20.30 -13.02 -17.47
C ALA A 306 21.47 -13.37 -18.41
N ARG A 307 22.27 -14.38 -18.06
CA ARG A 307 23.44 -14.83 -18.84
C ARG A 307 23.20 -16.16 -19.55
N LEU A 308 22.06 -16.82 -19.30
CA LEU A 308 21.77 -18.13 -19.85
C LEU A 308 21.28 -18.00 -21.29
N ALA A 309 21.99 -18.61 -22.23
CA ALA A 309 21.51 -18.75 -23.60
C ALA A 309 20.34 -19.75 -23.61
N LEU A 310 19.12 -19.25 -23.79
CA LEU A 310 17.93 -20.10 -23.84
C LEU A 310 17.68 -20.65 -25.25
N PRO A 311 17.13 -21.87 -25.36
CA PRO A 311 16.78 -22.46 -26.64
C PRO A 311 15.72 -21.64 -27.38
N ASP A 312 15.62 -21.89 -28.69
CA ASP A 312 14.66 -21.23 -29.58
C ASP A 312 14.72 -19.70 -29.60
N GLN A 313 15.89 -19.11 -29.33
CA GLN A 313 16.08 -17.65 -29.37
C GLN A 313 15.15 -16.92 -28.38
N ILE A 314 14.80 -17.55 -27.26
CA ILE A 314 14.14 -16.84 -26.16
C ILE A 314 15.18 -15.90 -25.56
N ASP A 315 14.91 -14.61 -25.59
CA ASP A 315 15.76 -13.60 -24.97
C ASP A 315 15.25 -13.26 -23.56
N PRO A 316 15.95 -13.70 -22.48
CA PRO A 316 15.58 -13.39 -21.10
C PRO A 316 15.54 -11.88 -20.85
N GLU A 317 16.48 -11.12 -21.41
CA GLU A 317 16.63 -9.69 -21.17
C GLU A 317 15.46 -8.92 -21.79
N PHE A 318 15.03 -9.32 -22.99
CA PHE A 318 13.84 -8.76 -23.61
C PHE A 318 12.58 -9.00 -22.77
N LEU A 319 12.38 -10.22 -22.25
CA LEU A 319 11.24 -10.57 -21.40
C LEU A 319 11.27 -9.84 -20.04
N PHE A 320 12.46 -9.68 -19.47
CA PHE A 320 12.67 -8.87 -18.27
C PHE A 320 12.28 -7.42 -18.54
N ARG A 321 12.77 -6.78 -19.60
CA ARG A 321 12.42 -5.39 -19.95
C ARG A 321 10.91 -5.19 -20.13
N GLN A 322 10.21 -6.15 -20.73
CA GLN A 322 8.75 -6.10 -20.85
C GLN A 322 8.07 -6.13 -19.49
N THR A 323 8.48 -7.05 -18.61
CA THR A 323 7.93 -7.23 -17.27
C THR A 323 8.23 -6.01 -16.39
N PHE A 324 9.48 -5.53 -16.45
CA PHE A 324 9.93 -4.33 -15.76
C PHE A 324 9.16 -3.08 -16.18
N LYS A 325 8.92 -2.88 -17.48
CA LYS A 325 8.12 -1.76 -18.00
C LYS A 325 6.68 -1.79 -17.48
N GLN A 326 6.09 -2.97 -17.28
CA GLN A 326 4.77 -3.08 -16.65
C GLN A 326 4.83 -2.67 -15.18
N HIS A 327 5.84 -3.14 -14.45
CA HIS A 327 6.01 -2.81 -13.03
C HIS A 327 6.36 -1.34 -12.79
N ILE A 328 7.09 -0.66 -13.68
CA ILE A 328 7.27 0.81 -13.60
C ILE A 328 5.92 1.53 -13.57
N LYS A 329 4.97 1.13 -14.43
CA LYS A 329 3.63 1.73 -14.46
C LYS A 329 2.89 1.48 -13.14
N VAL A 330 3.04 0.29 -12.55
CA VAL A 330 2.46 -0.03 -11.25
C VAL A 330 3.09 0.83 -10.14
N MET A 331 4.42 0.91 -10.09
CA MET A 331 5.16 1.72 -9.11
C MET A 331 4.78 3.19 -9.16
N ALA A 332 4.51 3.73 -10.35
CA ALA A 332 4.04 5.11 -10.53
C ALA A 332 2.74 5.40 -9.78
N HIS A 333 1.91 4.38 -9.51
CA HIS A 333 0.66 4.51 -8.75
C HIS A 333 0.75 4.03 -7.29
N LEU A 334 1.86 3.41 -6.87
CA LEU A 334 1.99 2.94 -5.49
C LEU A 334 2.12 4.12 -4.50
N PRO A 335 1.54 4.05 -3.29
CA PRO A 335 1.77 5.06 -2.27
C PRO A 335 3.27 5.24 -1.96
N TYR A 336 3.71 6.47 -1.66
CA TYR A 336 5.12 6.75 -1.30
C TYR A 336 5.62 5.87 -0.13
N MET A 337 4.73 5.62 0.83
CA MET A 337 4.97 4.70 1.95
C MET A 337 5.32 3.29 1.48
N THR A 338 4.54 2.75 0.55
CA THR A 338 4.73 1.40 0.03
C THR A 338 6.07 1.30 -0.68
N LEU A 339 6.43 2.31 -1.47
CA LEU A 339 7.73 2.40 -2.10
C LEU A 339 8.87 2.42 -1.07
N THR A 340 8.70 3.15 0.03
CA THR A 340 9.74 3.29 1.06
C THR A 340 9.87 2.07 1.98
N ALA A 341 8.76 1.53 2.47
CA ALA A 341 8.76 0.44 3.44
C ALA A 341 9.01 -0.94 2.80
N ARG A 342 8.68 -1.09 1.51
CA ARG A 342 8.77 -2.36 0.78
C ARG A 342 9.74 -2.30 -0.40
N GLU A 343 10.70 -1.38 -0.38
CA GLU A 343 11.69 -1.16 -1.44
C GLU A 343 12.31 -2.49 -1.91
N ASN A 344 12.92 -3.26 -1.00
CA ASN A 344 13.53 -4.55 -1.31
C ASN A 344 12.51 -5.62 -1.74
N GLN A 345 11.33 -5.65 -1.14
CA GLN A 345 10.29 -6.64 -1.44
C GLN A 345 9.71 -6.43 -2.84
N ILE A 346 9.41 -5.18 -3.21
CA ILE A 346 8.96 -4.81 -4.55
C ILE A 346 10.01 -5.23 -5.56
N ALA A 347 11.28 -4.92 -5.28
CA ALA A 347 12.36 -5.24 -6.19
C ALA A 347 12.52 -6.76 -6.39
N ALA A 348 12.46 -7.55 -5.32
CA ALA A 348 12.49 -9.02 -5.40
C ALA A 348 11.28 -9.59 -6.17
N LEU A 349 10.07 -9.05 -5.95
CA LEU A 349 8.86 -9.47 -6.68
C LEU A 349 9.00 -9.26 -8.18
N ILE A 350 9.59 -8.14 -8.60
CA ILE A 350 9.80 -7.85 -10.02
C ILE A 350 10.77 -8.85 -10.66
N VAL A 351 11.83 -9.24 -9.93
CA VAL A 351 12.80 -10.24 -10.39
C VAL A 351 12.15 -11.62 -10.48
N ASP A 352 11.39 -12.05 -9.46
CA ASP A 352 10.66 -13.32 -9.46
C ASP A 352 9.60 -13.38 -10.58
N ASP A 353 8.83 -12.32 -10.78
CA ASP A 353 7.87 -12.23 -11.89
C ASP A 353 8.56 -12.32 -13.25
N SER A 354 9.77 -11.75 -13.39
CA SER A 354 10.57 -11.84 -14.60
C SER A 354 11.05 -13.27 -14.87
N GLN A 355 11.50 -14.00 -13.84
CA GLN A 355 11.81 -15.43 -13.94
C GLN A 355 10.57 -16.25 -14.31
N ARG A 356 9.43 -16.00 -13.67
CA ARG A 356 8.16 -16.67 -14.00
C ARG A 356 7.73 -16.39 -15.43
N ARG A 357 7.96 -15.18 -15.95
CA ARG A 357 7.67 -14.84 -17.35
C ARG A 357 8.52 -15.66 -18.32
N VAL A 358 9.81 -15.84 -18.04
CA VAL A 358 10.70 -16.71 -18.82
C VAL A 358 10.21 -18.16 -18.80
N LEU A 359 9.90 -18.69 -17.62
CA LEU A 359 9.35 -20.05 -17.48
C LEU A 359 8.02 -20.23 -18.23
N LYS A 360 7.15 -19.22 -18.18
CA LYS A 360 5.88 -19.23 -18.90
C LYS A 360 6.10 -19.27 -20.42
N GLU A 361 7.07 -18.51 -20.94
CA GLU A 361 7.41 -18.52 -22.36
C GLU A 361 7.95 -19.89 -22.79
N LEU A 362 8.89 -20.47 -22.03
CA LEU A 362 9.42 -21.82 -22.25
C LEU A 362 8.30 -22.87 -22.32
N ASN A 363 7.42 -22.87 -21.31
CA ASN A 363 6.30 -23.81 -21.24
C ASN A 363 5.28 -23.59 -22.37
N THR A 364 5.05 -22.35 -22.79
CA THR A 364 4.13 -22.04 -23.89
C THR A 364 4.68 -22.56 -25.22
N ARG A 365 5.98 -22.38 -25.47
CA ARG A 365 6.64 -22.93 -26.66
C ARG A 365 6.71 -24.45 -26.64
N SER A 366 7.03 -25.06 -25.48
CA SER A 366 7.01 -26.51 -25.32
C SER A 366 5.64 -27.11 -25.67
N LYS A 367 4.55 -26.56 -25.11
CA LYS A 367 3.17 -26.96 -25.43
C LYS A 367 2.81 -26.76 -26.90
N SER A 368 3.38 -25.74 -27.57
CA SER A 368 3.20 -25.54 -29.00
C SER A 368 3.82 -26.68 -29.81
N TYR A 369 5.04 -27.11 -29.46
CA TYR A 369 5.68 -28.26 -30.09
C TYR A 369 5.00 -29.59 -29.79
N GLU A 370 4.52 -29.78 -28.56
CA GLU A 370 3.71 -30.94 -28.19
C GLU A 370 2.49 -31.06 -29.10
N LYS A 371 1.68 -29.99 -29.21
CA LYS A 371 0.51 -29.94 -30.10
C LYS A 371 0.87 -30.19 -31.57
N ALA A 372 1.99 -29.62 -32.04
CA ALA A 372 2.47 -29.84 -33.40
C ALA A 372 2.91 -31.30 -33.63
N SER A 373 3.56 -31.90 -32.64
CA SER A 373 3.99 -33.30 -32.63
C SER A 373 2.79 -34.25 -32.63
N GLU A 374 1.79 -34.00 -31.78
CA GLU A 374 0.54 -34.76 -31.74
C GLU A 374 -0.20 -34.73 -33.07
N LYS A 375 -0.29 -33.55 -33.71
CA LYS A 375 -0.92 -33.43 -35.04
C LYS A 375 -0.19 -34.28 -36.07
N LYS A 376 1.15 -34.33 -36.04
CA LYS A 376 1.93 -35.21 -36.93
C LYS A 376 1.75 -36.69 -36.55
N ARG A 377 1.69 -37.04 -35.27
CA ARG A 377 1.45 -38.40 -34.78
C ARG A 377 0.07 -38.91 -35.21
N LYS A 378 -0.98 -38.10 -35.14
CA LYS A 378 -2.32 -38.45 -35.63
C LYS A 378 -2.32 -38.72 -37.13
N ARG A 379 -1.63 -37.88 -37.92
CA ARG A 379 -1.45 -38.12 -39.37
C ARG A 379 -0.68 -39.40 -39.64
N TRP A 380 0.40 -39.63 -38.90
CA TRP A 380 1.20 -40.85 -39.03
C TRP A 380 0.39 -42.11 -38.70
N LEU A 381 -0.38 -42.08 -37.61
CA LEU A 381 -1.25 -43.20 -37.22
C LEU A 381 -2.33 -43.47 -38.27
N TRP A 382 -2.88 -42.43 -38.90
CA TRP A 382 -3.83 -42.59 -40.00
C TRP A 382 -3.17 -43.21 -41.24
N VAL A 383 -1.97 -42.75 -41.62
CA VAL A 383 -1.18 -43.33 -42.73
C VAL A 383 -0.85 -44.80 -42.46
N ASN A 384 -0.39 -45.11 -41.24
CA ASN A 384 -0.04 -46.47 -40.84
C ASN A 384 -1.27 -47.39 -40.83
N LYS A 385 -2.41 -46.93 -40.30
CA LYS A 385 -3.69 -47.67 -40.33
C LYS A 385 -4.13 -47.95 -41.76
N THR A 386 -3.97 -46.98 -42.67
CA THR A 386 -4.27 -47.15 -44.10
C THR A 386 -3.34 -48.18 -44.73
N GLY A 387 -2.02 -48.11 -44.44
CA GLY A 387 -1.05 -49.11 -44.90
C GLY A 387 -1.37 -50.52 -44.40
N ALA A 388 -1.72 -50.66 -43.12
CA ALA A 388 -2.13 -51.93 -42.53
C ALA A 388 -3.42 -52.49 -43.17
N MET A 389 -4.39 -51.63 -43.50
CA MET A 389 -5.59 -52.05 -44.25
C MET A 389 -5.25 -52.55 -45.65
N LEU A 390 -4.32 -51.90 -46.37
CA LEU A 390 -3.87 -52.36 -47.69
C LEU A 390 -3.16 -53.71 -47.61
N LEU A 391 -2.30 -53.91 -46.60
CA LEU A 391 -1.66 -55.22 -46.37
C LEU A 391 -2.69 -56.30 -46.03
N HIS A 392 -3.68 -55.98 -45.19
CA HIS A 392 -4.73 -56.92 -44.84
C HIS A 392 -5.60 -57.28 -46.05
N ALA A 393 -5.99 -56.30 -46.88
CA ALA A 393 -6.71 -56.53 -48.12
C ALA A 393 -5.90 -57.39 -49.11
N ALA A 394 -4.59 -57.12 -49.24
CA ALA A 394 -3.71 -57.93 -50.06
C ALA A 394 -3.62 -59.38 -49.56
N ALA A 395 -3.53 -59.60 -48.25
CA ALA A 395 -3.49 -60.93 -47.64
C ALA A 395 -4.81 -61.70 -47.85
N VAL A 396 -5.96 -61.03 -47.69
CA VAL A 396 -7.29 -61.63 -47.96
C VAL A 396 -7.44 -61.99 -49.43
N LEU A 397 -7.04 -61.11 -50.35
CA LEU A 397 -7.06 -61.39 -51.79
C LEU A 397 -6.15 -62.56 -52.16
N LEU A 398 -4.95 -62.62 -51.57
CA LEU A 398 -4.00 -63.72 -51.79
C LEU A 398 -4.59 -65.04 -51.27
N LEU A 399 -5.17 -65.05 -50.06
CA LEU A 399 -5.85 -66.22 -49.50
C LEU A 399 -7.03 -66.66 -50.37
N ALA A 400 -7.85 -65.72 -50.86
CA ALA A 400 -8.97 -66.01 -51.75
C ALA A 400 -8.49 -66.62 -53.08
N CYS A 401 -7.38 -66.12 -53.64
CA CYS A 401 -6.76 -66.72 -54.82
C CYS A 401 -6.31 -68.16 -54.54
N VAL A 402 -5.61 -68.40 -53.42
CA VAL A 402 -5.15 -69.74 -53.01
C VAL A 402 -6.31 -70.70 -52.81
N LEU A 403 -7.36 -70.27 -52.11
CA LEU A 403 -8.56 -71.08 -51.88
C LEU A 403 -9.32 -71.36 -53.18
N PHE A 404 -9.41 -70.39 -54.09
CA PHE A 404 -10.00 -70.61 -55.41
C PHE A 404 -9.21 -71.64 -56.21
N PHE A 405 -7.87 -71.55 -56.24
CA PHE A 405 -7.03 -72.55 -56.91
C PHE A 405 -7.15 -73.93 -56.26
N ALA A 406 -7.23 -74.01 -54.93
CA ALA A 406 -7.45 -75.27 -54.22
C ALA A 406 -8.83 -75.88 -54.52
N ALA A 407 -9.89 -75.07 -54.50
CA ALA A 407 -11.25 -75.49 -54.84
C ALA A 407 -11.34 -75.95 -56.30
N ARG A 408 -10.70 -75.23 -57.23
CA ARG A 408 -10.60 -75.62 -58.63
C ARG A 408 -9.86 -76.95 -58.79
N TYR A 409 -8.73 -77.13 -58.12
CA TYR A 409 -7.96 -78.38 -58.14
C TYR A 409 -8.80 -79.57 -57.65
N VAL A 410 -9.56 -79.40 -56.57
CA VAL A 410 -10.48 -80.45 -56.07
C VAL A 410 -11.63 -80.71 -57.05
N ALA A 411 -12.20 -79.67 -57.67
CA ALA A 411 -13.25 -79.80 -58.68
C ALA A 411 -12.75 -80.47 -59.98
N ASP A 412 -11.50 -80.19 -60.38
CA ASP A 412 -10.81 -80.87 -61.48
C ASP A 412 -10.63 -82.37 -61.17
N LEU A 413 -10.22 -82.72 -59.95
CA LEU A 413 -10.16 -84.13 -59.49
C LEU A 413 -11.52 -84.83 -59.49
N ALA A 414 -12.62 -84.10 -59.27
CA ALA A 414 -13.98 -84.60 -59.30
C ALA A 414 -14.63 -84.59 -60.70
N GLY A 415 -13.92 -84.14 -61.75
CA GLY A 415 -14.37 -84.17 -63.15
C GLY A 415 -15.29 -83.02 -63.59
N PHE A 416 -15.49 -81.99 -62.75
CA PHE A 416 -16.36 -80.83 -63.04
C PHE A 416 -15.62 -79.48 -63.08
N GLY A 417 -14.29 -79.46 -63.07
CA GLY A 417 -13.53 -78.22 -62.93
C GLY A 417 -13.67 -77.20 -64.08
N THR A 418 -14.22 -77.60 -65.23
CA THR A 418 -14.59 -76.69 -66.34
C THR A 418 -15.72 -75.72 -65.98
N ALA A 419 -16.52 -76.00 -64.93
CA ALA A 419 -17.55 -75.08 -64.43
C ALA A 419 -16.98 -73.83 -63.72
N LEU A 420 -15.70 -73.86 -63.30
CA LEU A 420 -15.00 -72.76 -62.63
C LEU A 420 -14.08 -71.99 -63.60
N ALA A 421 -14.64 -71.55 -64.73
CA ALA A 421 -13.95 -70.76 -65.77
C ALA A 421 -13.78 -69.28 -65.35
N GLY A 422 -12.98 -69.04 -64.31
CA GLY A 422 -12.67 -67.70 -63.78
C GLY A 422 -11.18 -67.33 -63.79
N SER A 423 -10.34 -68.06 -64.54
CA SER A 423 -8.87 -67.93 -64.45
C SER A 423 -8.35 -66.53 -64.80
N GLU A 424 -8.98 -65.83 -65.74
CA GLU A 424 -8.58 -64.46 -66.09
C GLU A 424 -8.91 -63.44 -64.98
N ALA A 425 -10.09 -63.57 -64.35
CA ALA A 425 -10.47 -62.70 -63.23
C ALA A 425 -9.55 -62.88 -62.02
N VAL A 426 -9.15 -64.13 -61.74
CA VAL A 426 -8.20 -64.46 -60.65
C VAL A 426 -6.79 -63.99 -60.97
N MET A 427 -6.35 -64.06 -62.24
CA MET A 427 -5.08 -63.48 -62.68
C MET A 427 -5.08 -61.94 -62.59
N SER A 428 -6.19 -61.30 -62.95
CA SER A 428 -6.36 -59.85 -62.77
C SER A 428 -6.31 -59.46 -61.28
N LEU A 429 -6.95 -60.25 -60.40
CA LEU A 429 -6.91 -60.04 -58.95
C LEU A 429 -5.51 -60.27 -58.36
N SER A 430 -4.76 -61.27 -58.84
CA SER A 430 -3.39 -61.52 -58.38
C SER A 430 -2.42 -60.40 -58.78
N LEU A 431 -2.61 -59.79 -59.96
CA LEU A 431 -1.85 -58.60 -60.39
C LEU A 431 -2.11 -57.37 -59.51
N MET A 432 -3.29 -57.27 -58.86
CA MET A 432 -3.60 -56.20 -57.90
C MET A 432 -2.98 -56.41 -56.51
N VAL A 433 -2.57 -57.64 -56.16
CA VAL A 433 -1.95 -57.94 -54.85
C VAL A 433 -0.59 -57.27 -54.70
N LEU A 434 0.23 -57.26 -55.75
CA LEU A 434 1.58 -56.68 -55.73
C LEU A 434 1.59 -55.16 -55.44
N PRO A 435 0.81 -54.31 -56.14
CA PRO A 435 0.76 -52.88 -55.84
C PRO A 435 0.15 -52.60 -54.45
N LEU A 436 -0.81 -53.40 -53.98
CA LEU A 436 -1.37 -53.26 -52.62
C LEU A 436 -0.33 -53.58 -51.54
N LEU A 437 0.48 -54.64 -51.72
CA LEU A 437 1.58 -54.98 -50.81
C LEU A 437 2.64 -53.88 -50.77
N LEU A 438 3.10 -53.42 -51.93
CA LEU A 438 4.11 -52.35 -52.04
C LEU A 438 3.61 -51.04 -51.42
N ALA A 439 2.38 -50.62 -51.76
CA ALA A 439 1.77 -49.43 -51.17
C ALA A 439 1.58 -49.56 -49.66
N GLY A 440 1.13 -50.74 -49.19
CA GLY A 440 0.99 -51.03 -47.76
C GLY A 440 2.32 -50.91 -47.00
N LEU A 441 3.39 -51.54 -47.50
CA LEU A 441 4.72 -51.48 -46.90
C LEU A 441 5.30 -50.07 -46.89
N LEU A 442 5.15 -49.31 -47.99
CA LEU A 442 5.62 -47.93 -48.08
C LEU A 442 4.90 -46.99 -47.10
N LEU A 443 3.59 -47.18 -46.92
CA LEU A 443 2.81 -46.37 -45.97
C LEU A 443 3.15 -46.71 -44.51
N ILE A 444 3.42 -47.97 -44.18
CA ILE A 444 3.86 -48.37 -42.82
C ILE A 444 5.26 -47.84 -42.52
N GLY A 445 6.17 -47.88 -43.50
CA GLY A 445 7.53 -47.33 -43.36
C GLY A 445 7.62 -45.80 -43.34
N PHE A 446 6.51 -45.10 -43.58
CA PHE A 446 6.50 -43.64 -43.62
C PHE A 446 6.69 -43.02 -42.23
N ILE A 447 7.76 -42.25 -42.03
CA ILE A 447 7.97 -41.41 -40.84
C ILE A 447 7.80 -39.94 -41.25
N PRO A 448 6.91 -39.16 -40.59
CA PRO A 448 6.71 -37.75 -40.96
C PRO A 448 8.01 -36.95 -40.82
N LYS A 449 8.41 -36.27 -41.90
CA LYS A 449 9.58 -35.39 -41.89
C LYS A 449 9.48 -34.36 -40.75
N GLY A 450 10.55 -34.25 -39.97
CA GLY A 450 10.67 -33.30 -38.87
C GLY A 450 9.86 -33.63 -37.60
N ALA A 451 9.28 -34.83 -37.45
CA ALA A 451 8.68 -35.25 -36.17
C ALA A 451 9.74 -35.38 -35.06
N LYS A 452 10.90 -36.00 -35.37
CA LYS A 452 12.05 -36.09 -34.46
C LYS A 452 12.53 -34.71 -33.99
N ARG A 453 12.63 -33.74 -34.91
CA ARG A 453 13.06 -32.37 -34.59
C ARG A 453 12.11 -31.68 -33.60
N LEU A 454 10.80 -31.84 -33.76
CA LEU A 454 9.81 -31.26 -32.84
C LEU A 454 9.92 -31.88 -31.44
N PHE A 455 10.11 -33.21 -31.37
CA PHE A 455 10.30 -33.91 -30.11
C PHE A 455 11.57 -33.46 -29.38
N TYR A 456 12.71 -33.37 -30.08
CA TYR A 456 13.96 -32.89 -29.45
C TYR A 456 13.85 -31.45 -28.97
N LYS A 457 13.20 -30.55 -29.74
CA LYS A 457 12.96 -29.17 -29.30
C LYS A 457 12.07 -29.09 -28.06
N GLN A 458 11.01 -29.90 -28.00
CA GLN A 458 10.15 -29.98 -26.82
C GLN A 458 10.95 -30.46 -25.60
N LEU A 459 11.72 -31.53 -25.74
CA LEU A 459 12.54 -32.09 -24.67
C LEU A 459 13.59 -31.09 -24.16
N GLU A 460 14.24 -30.37 -25.07
CA GLU A 460 15.21 -29.31 -24.76
C GLU A 460 14.56 -28.19 -23.94
N LEU A 461 13.37 -27.73 -24.33
CA LEU A 461 12.61 -26.71 -23.60
C LEU A 461 12.15 -27.19 -22.22
N ASP A 462 11.65 -28.43 -22.11
CA ASP A 462 11.19 -29.00 -20.84
C ASP A 462 12.35 -29.21 -19.85
N ASN A 463 13.50 -29.67 -20.33
CA ASN A 463 14.70 -29.82 -19.51
C ASN A 463 15.22 -28.47 -19.05
N THR A 464 15.21 -27.47 -19.94
CA THR A 464 15.61 -26.10 -19.60
C THR A 464 14.66 -25.50 -18.55
N ALA A 465 13.35 -25.68 -18.70
CA ALA A 465 12.37 -25.21 -17.72
C ALA A 465 12.57 -25.86 -16.34
N LYS A 466 12.82 -27.17 -16.29
CA LYS A 466 13.12 -27.90 -15.04
C LYS A 466 14.42 -27.43 -14.39
N PHE A 467 15.46 -27.17 -15.18
CA PHE A 467 16.71 -26.62 -14.68
C PHE A 467 16.47 -25.25 -14.03
N ILE A 468 15.73 -24.38 -14.72
CA ILE A 468 15.43 -23.02 -14.23
C ILE A 468 14.56 -23.02 -12.98
N SER A 469 13.59 -23.93 -12.87
CA SER A 469 12.76 -24.04 -11.65
C SER A 469 13.57 -24.47 -10.42
N ASN A 470 14.74 -25.08 -10.63
CA ASN A 470 15.63 -25.53 -9.58
C ASN A 470 16.74 -24.51 -9.23
N LEU A 471 16.84 -23.40 -9.98
CA LEU A 471 17.65 -22.25 -9.60
C LEU A 471 16.89 -21.49 -8.50
N LYS A 472 17.14 -21.86 -7.24
CA LYS A 472 16.73 -21.09 -6.06
C LYS A 472 17.92 -20.35 -5.48
#